data_AF-A0A6V7IGV7-F1
#
_entry.id   AF-A0A6V7IGV7-F1
#
_cell.length_a   1.000
_cell.length_b   1.000
_cell.length_c   1.000
_cell.angle_alpha   90.00
_cell.angle_beta   90.00
_cell.angle_gamma   90.00
#
_symmetry.space_group_name_H-M   'P 1'
#
loop_
_entity.id
_entity.type
_entity.pdbx_description
1 polymer ?
#
loop_
_entity_poly.entity_id
_entity_poly.type
_entity_poly.pdbx_seq_one_letter_code
_entity_poly.pdbx_strand_id
1 'polypeptide(L)'
;HGTPENIKIHGSLENFKFFAYYYKNGKVIAMSSVGMDPIVSDFAEYVYEGKSLTQEEVENDPIAWMRNKPVAALKTFFPEKFT
;
A
#
# COMPACT_ATOMS: atom_id res chain seq x y z
N HIS A 1 -4.63 17.77 -2.32
CA HIS A 1 -3.64 16.69 -2.41
C HIS A 1 -2.25 17.29 -2.55
N GLY A 2 -1.29 16.85 -1.74
CA GLY A 2 0.05 17.43 -1.67
C GLY A 2 1.04 16.73 -2.59
N THR A 3 2.02 17.46 -3.11
CA THR A 3 3.18 16.87 -3.78
C THR A 3 3.92 15.96 -2.80
N PRO A 4 4.14 14.67 -3.14
CA PRO A 4 4.89 13.74 -2.30
C PRO A 4 6.38 14.08 -2.30
N GLU A 5 7.05 13.77 -1.18
CA GLU A 5 8.51 13.91 -1.01
C GLU A 5 9.23 12.61 -1.37
N ASN A 6 8.57 11.47 -1.18
CA ASN A 6 9.11 10.15 -1.48
C ASN A 6 7.99 9.20 -1.92
N ILE A 7 8.37 8.16 -2.66
CA ILE A 7 7.48 7.12 -3.17
C ILE A 7 8.15 5.77 -2.92
N LYS A 8 7.42 4.83 -2.30
CA LYS A 8 7.87 3.43 -2.15
C LYS A 8 6.99 2.54 -2.99
N ILE A 9 7.62 1.73 -3.85
CA ILE A 9 6.96 0.79 -4.75
C ILE A 9 7.18 -0.63 -4.22
N HIS A 10 6.12 -1.44 -4.21
CA HIS A 10 6.14 -2.86 -3.89
C HIS A 10 5.65 -3.66 -5.09
N GLY A 11 6.35 -4.76 -5.43
CA GLY A 11 6.06 -5.59 -6.60
C GLY A 11 6.98 -5.30 -7.78
N SER A 12 6.49 -5.55 -9.00
CA SER A 12 7.26 -5.45 -10.25
C SER A 12 6.64 -4.42 -11.20
N LEU A 13 7.42 -3.40 -11.54
CA LEU A 13 7.05 -2.42 -12.57
C LEU A 13 7.01 -3.05 -13.97
N GLU A 14 7.97 -3.93 -14.28
CA GLU A 14 8.07 -4.62 -15.58
C GLU A 14 6.83 -5.49 -15.85
N ASN A 15 6.35 -6.21 -14.84
CA ASN A 15 5.18 -7.09 -14.97
C ASN A 15 3.84 -6.37 -14.73
N PHE A 16 3.84 -5.05 -14.57
CA PHE A 16 2.64 -4.27 -14.22
C PHE A 16 1.86 -4.84 -13.02
N LYS A 17 2.59 -5.33 -12.02
CA LYS A 17 2.03 -5.88 -10.78
C LYS A 17 2.71 -5.20 -9.61
N PHE A 18 2.22 -4.01 -9.26
CA PHE A 18 2.79 -3.21 -8.21
C PHE A 18 1.75 -2.36 -7.48
N PHE A 19 2.10 -1.88 -6.30
CA PHE A 19 1.44 -0.73 -5.69
C PHE A 19 2.49 0.23 -5.14
N ALA A 20 2.11 1.49 -4.96
CA ALA A 20 3.00 2.54 -4.50
C ALA A 20 2.37 3.31 -3.33
N TYR A 21 3.16 3.53 -2.29
CA TYR A 21 2.89 4.51 -1.24
C TYR A 21 3.55 5.83 -1.60
N TYR A 22 2.81 6.93 -1.40
CA TYR A 22 3.32 8.28 -1.57
C TYR A 22 3.39 8.95 -0.21
N TYR A 23 4.56 9.47 0.15
CA TYR A 23 4.82 10.01 1.48
C TYR A 23 5.01 11.52 1.50
N LYS A 24 4.63 12.12 2.61
CA LYS A 24 4.96 13.51 2.96
C LYS A 24 4.95 13.69 4.48
N ASN A 25 5.98 14.31 5.04
CA ASN A 25 6.10 14.54 6.49
C ASN A 25 5.90 13.24 7.32
N GLY A 26 6.47 12.12 6.86
CA GLY A 26 6.35 10.82 7.53
C GLY A 26 4.95 10.20 7.50
N LYS A 27 4.01 10.72 6.70
CA LYS A 27 2.66 10.17 6.51
C LYS A 27 2.45 9.66 5.10
N VAL A 28 1.61 8.64 4.96
CA VAL A 28 1.06 8.21 3.67
C VAL A 28 -0.02 9.20 3.26
N ILE A 29 0.17 9.87 2.11
CA ILE A 29 -0.77 10.88 1.60
C ILE A 29 -1.57 10.42 0.38
N ALA A 30 -1.11 9.36 -0.29
CA ALA A 30 -1.79 8.74 -1.42
C ALA A 30 -1.28 7.31 -1.64
N MET A 31 -2.03 6.55 -2.43
CA MET A 31 -1.64 5.25 -2.96
C MET A 31 -2.04 5.11 -4.43
N SER A 32 -1.32 4.27 -5.16
CA SER A 32 -1.68 3.81 -6.50
C SER A 32 -1.34 2.33 -6.67
N SER A 33 -2.01 1.65 -7.61
CA SER A 33 -1.75 0.24 -7.90
C SER A 33 -1.94 -0.08 -9.38
N VAL A 34 -1.27 -1.14 -9.82
CA VAL A 34 -1.58 -1.85 -11.07
C VAL A 34 -1.60 -3.35 -10.73
N GLY A 35 -2.74 -4.00 -10.98
CA GLY A 35 -2.94 -5.42 -10.67
C GLY A 35 -3.08 -5.75 -9.18
N MET A 36 -3.24 -4.75 -8.31
CA MET A 36 -3.45 -4.88 -6.85
C MET A 36 -4.51 -3.93 -6.31
N ASP A 37 -5.53 -3.64 -7.11
CA ASP A 37 -6.57 -2.64 -6.80
C ASP A 37 -7.25 -2.76 -5.43
N PRO A 38 -7.45 -3.96 -4.83
CA PRO A 38 -8.01 -4.06 -3.48
C PRO A 38 -7.24 -3.26 -2.41
N ILE A 39 -5.91 -3.08 -2.54
CA ILE A 39 -5.15 -2.29 -1.57
C ILE A 39 -5.48 -0.80 -1.64
N VAL A 40 -5.74 -0.27 -2.84
CA VAL A 40 -6.12 1.13 -3.03
C VAL A 40 -7.55 1.36 -2.56
N SER A 41 -8.45 0.41 -2.82
CA SER A 41 -9.83 0.46 -2.31
C SER A 41 -9.88 0.46 -0.78
N ASP A 42 -9.14 -0.43 -0.13
CA ASP A 42 -9.03 -0.47 1.34
C ASP A 42 -8.43 0.83 1.88
N PHE A 43 -7.42 1.41 1.22
CA PHE A 43 -6.84 2.68 1.64
C PHE A 43 -7.83 3.85 1.53
N ALA A 44 -8.63 3.87 0.46
CA ALA A 44 -9.66 4.88 0.27
C ALA A 44 -10.72 4.81 1.39
N GLU A 45 -11.16 3.61 1.78
CA GLU A 45 -12.04 3.42 2.94
C GLU A 45 -11.36 3.86 4.24
N TYR A 46 -10.09 3.48 4.44
CA TYR A 46 -9.30 3.84 5.61
C TYR A 46 -9.20 5.37 5.80
N VAL A 47 -8.93 6.11 4.72
CA VAL A 47 -8.89 7.57 4.72
C VAL A 47 -10.29 8.17 4.89
N TYR A 48 -11.31 7.58 4.27
CA TYR A 48 -12.70 8.02 4.41
C TYR A 48 -13.20 7.93 5.86
N GLU A 49 -12.74 6.93 6.62
CA GLU A 49 -12.98 6.80 8.06
C GLU A 49 -12.19 7.80 8.92
N GLY A 50 -11.39 8.69 8.31
CA GLY A 50 -10.57 9.69 9.01
C GLY A 50 -9.28 9.11 9.61
N LYS A 51 -8.90 7.88 9.27
CA LYS A 51 -7.65 7.27 9.73
C LYS A 51 -6.49 7.68 8.82
N SER A 52 -5.27 7.58 9.35
CA SER A 52 -4.04 7.90 8.62
C SER A 52 -2.97 6.87 8.88
N LEU A 53 -2.19 6.52 7.85
CA LEU A 53 -1.00 5.68 7.98
C LEU A 53 0.25 6.55 8.05
N THR A 54 1.19 6.14 8.88
CA THR A 54 2.55 6.65 8.91
C THR A 54 3.43 5.89 7.92
N GLN A 55 4.53 6.54 7.49
CA GLN A 55 5.55 5.89 6.67
C GLN A 55 6.19 4.72 7.43
N GLU A 56 6.49 4.90 8.72
CA GLU A 56 7.08 3.87 9.58
C GLU A 56 6.23 2.59 9.64
N GLU A 57 4.91 2.72 9.85
CA GLU A 57 4.00 1.57 9.91
C GLU A 57 4.05 0.73 8.63
N VAL A 58 4.00 1.38 7.46
CA VAL A 58 3.97 0.66 6.18
C VAL A 58 5.35 0.21 5.70
N GLU A 59 6.43 0.81 6.19
CA GLU A 59 7.79 0.30 5.97
C GLU A 59 8.08 -0.95 6.82
N ASN A 60 7.54 -1.01 8.05
CA ASN A 60 7.62 -2.19 8.90
C ASN A 60 6.76 -3.36 8.38
N ASP A 61 5.49 -3.08 8.07
CA ASP A 61 4.60 -4.05 7.43
C ASP A 61 3.72 -3.39 6.36
N PRO A 62 4.05 -3.57 5.07
CA PRO A 62 3.34 -2.92 3.97
C PRO A 62 1.85 -3.24 3.87
N ILE A 63 1.35 -4.29 4.51
CA ILE A 63 -0.02 -4.79 4.33
C ILE A 63 -0.75 -5.09 5.64
N ALA A 64 -0.13 -4.83 6.80
CA ALA A 64 -0.74 -5.12 8.10
C ALA A 64 -2.10 -4.41 8.29
N TRP A 65 -2.16 -3.13 7.91
CA TRP A 65 -3.31 -2.24 8.08
C TRP A 65 -4.53 -2.64 7.23
N MET A 66 -4.34 -3.41 6.15
CA MET A 66 -5.43 -3.80 5.25
C MET A 66 -6.51 -4.56 6.02
N ARG A 67 -7.77 -4.13 5.87
CA ARG A 67 -8.93 -4.77 6.50
C ARG A 67 -9.36 -5.98 5.68
N ASN A 68 -9.48 -5.82 4.38
CA ASN A 68 -9.94 -6.85 3.44
C ASN A 68 -8.74 -7.40 2.66
N LYS A 69 -8.01 -8.34 3.26
CA LYS A 69 -6.78 -8.89 2.68
C LYS A 69 -7.09 -9.84 1.50
N PRO A 70 -6.71 -9.53 0.24
CA PRO A 70 -6.84 -10.45 -0.88
C PRO A 70 -5.73 -11.52 -0.81
N VAL A 71 -5.89 -12.52 0.07
CA VAL A 71 -4.83 -13.49 0.44
C VAL A 71 -4.13 -14.12 -0.78
N ALA A 72 -4.88 -14.51 -1.81
CA ALA A 72 -4.31 -15.10 -3.01
C ALA A 72 -3.35 -14.12 -3.73
N ALA A 73 -3.73 -12.84 -3.84
CA ALA A 73 -2.88 -11.83 -4.45
C ALA A 73 -1.69 -11.47 -3.55
N LEU A 74 -1.92 -11.34 -2.23
CA LEU A 74 -0.85 -11.04 -1.27
C LEU A 74 0.24 -12.12 -1.24
N LYS A 75 -0.12 -13.40 -1.39
CA LYS A 75 0.86 -14.49 -1.52
C LYS A 75 1.77 -14.34 -2.74
N THR A 76 1.31 -13.68 -3.80
CA THR A 76 2.14 -13.41 -4.98
C THR A 76 3.08 -12.22 -4.78
N PHE A 77 2.69 -11.25 -3.95
CA PHE A 77 3.48 -10.05 -3.65
C PHE A 77 4.47 -10.24 -2.51
N PHE A 78 4.10 -11.01 -1.49
CA PHE A 78 4.83 -11.20 -0.24
C PHE A 78 4.81 -12.68 0.18
N PRO A 79 5.37 -13.61 -0.62
CA PRO A 79 5.31 -15.04 -0.34
C PRO A 79 5.84 -15.39 1.06
N GLU A 80 6.88 -14.71 1.51
CA GLU A 80 7.53 -14.92 2.82
C GLU A 80 6.60 -14.69 4.02
N LYS A 81 5.57 -13.83 3.88
CA LYS A 81 4.61 -13.52 4.96
C LYS A 81 3.53 -14.58 5.15
N PHE A 82 3.45 -15.57 4.25
CA PHE A 82 2.40 -16.60 4.25
C PHE A 82 2.97 -18.02 4.27
N THR A 83 4.25 -18.16 4.62
CA THR A 83 4.95 -19.44 4.78
C THR A 83 4.72 -20.04 6.17
#